data_AF-A0AA89BWY7-F1
#
_entry.id   AF-A0AA89BWY7-F1
#
_cell.length_a   1.000
_cell.length_b   1.000
_cell.length_c   1.000
_cell.angle_alpha   90.00
_cell.angle_beta   90.00
_cell.angle_gamma   90.00
#
_symmetry.space_group_name_H-M   'P 1'
#
loop_
_entity.id
_entity.type
_entity.pdbx_description
1 polymer ?
#
loop_
_entity_poly.entity_id
_entity_poly.type
_entity_poly.pdbx_seq_one_letter_code
_entity_poly.pdbx_strand_id
1 'polypeptide(L)'
;MTQHEIGRYVVVHHYGGIYADLDVERIGDIHDLLEVIFLKKQRVILHLGNLNLAGNVFFAAPKRHPFLEHVMFGLSESNRWYIIPYLNVMFTTGATYFHGCYRNYRYKGEMLVLADSNEYVLHHRASSWLRWDGEVIVWFDKRRFIVKISLILLVLCTGIKIYFVLKKMRIQSKEESETIFKQQK
;
A
#
# COMPACT_ATOMS: atom_id res chain seq x y z
N MET A 1 -20.53 6.77 0.85
CA MET A 1 -19.88 7.60 -0.19
C MET A 1 -19.49 8.93 0.42
N THR A 2 -18.24 9.11 0.81
CA THR A 2 -17.72 10.42 1.23
C THR A 2 -17.50 11.26 -0.02
N GLN A 3 -18.48 12.09 -0.37
CA GLN A 3 -18.51 12.93 -1.57
C GLN A 3 -17.34 13.92 -1.67
N HIS A 4 -16.61 14.13 -0.58
CA HIS A 4 -15.57 15.15 -0.46
C HIS A 4 -14.25 14.80 -1.17
N GLU A 5 -13.99 13.52 -1.45
CA GLU A 5 -12.67 13.06 -1.93
C GLU A 5 -12.48 13.24 -3.46
N ILE A 6 -13.56 13.40 -4.22
CA ILE A 6 -13.53 13.54 -5.70
C ILE A 6 -13.04 14.93 -6.13
N GLY A 7 -13.24 15.95 -5.29
CA GLY A 7 -12.98 17.35 -5.65
C GLY A 7 -11.57 17.60 -6.17
N ARG A 8 -10.55 16.98 -5.54
CA ARG A 8 -9.14 17.09 -5.97
C ARG A 8 -8.93 16.64 -7.41
N TYR A 9 -9.59 15.57 -7.83
CA TYR A 9 -9.45 15.04 -9.18
C TYR A 9 -10.21 15.89 -10.20
N VAL A 10 -11.42 16.34 -9.86
CA VAL A 10 -12.23 17.20 -10.73
C VAL A 10 -11.54 18.53 -11.00
N VAL A 11 -11.01 19.17 -9.96
CA VAL A 11 -10.31 20.47 -10.09
C VAL A 11 -9.09 20.33 -10.99
N VAL A 12 -8.20 19.37 -10.71
CA VAL A 12 -6.98 19.19 -11.52
C VAL A 12 -7.31 18.69 -12.93
N HIS A 13 -8.32 17.84 -13.11
CA HIS A 13 -8.74 17.43 -14.45
C HIS A 13 -9.27 18.62 -15.26
N HIS A 14 -10.05 19.51 -14.64
CA HIS A 14 -10.65 20.64 -15.35
C HIS A 14 -9.64 21.75 -15.67
N TYR A 15 -8.76 22.09 -14.73
CA TYR A 15 -7.82 23.22 -14.86
C TYR A 15 -6.39 22.81 -15.23
N GLY A 16 -6.01 21.56 -14.97
CA GLY A 16 -4.61 21.13 -14.95
C GLY A 16 -3.87 21.69 -13.73
N GLY A 17 -2.58 21.36 -13.62
CA GLY A 17 -1.70 21.90 -12.59
C GLY A 17 -1.43 20.93 -11.45
N ILE A 18 -1.17 21.49 -10.26
CA ILE A 18 -0.73 20.76 -9.07
C ILE A 18 -1.84 20.77 -8.02
N TYR A 19 -2.05 19.62 -7.40
CA TYR A 19 -2.82 19.48 -6.16
C TYR A 19 -1.89 19.16 -4.99
N ALA A 20 -2.18 19.75 -3.83
CA ALA A 20 -1.53 19.47 -2.56
C ALA A 20 -2.57 19.59 -1.44
N ASP A 21 -2.56 18.67 -0.48
CA ASP A 21 -3.34 18.82 0.77
C ASP A 21 -2.82 20.02 1.59
N LEU A 22 -3.62 20.57 2.49
CA LEU A 22 -3.28 21.80 3.24
C LEU A 22 -2.17 21.60 4.30
N ASP A 23 -1.91 20.35 4.67
CA ASP A 23 -0.87 19.90 5.60
C ASP A 23 0.41 19.43 4.87
N VAL A 24 0.48 19.72 3.58
CA VAL A 24 1.65 19.42 2.75
C VAL A 24 2.56 20.64 2.74
N GLU A 25 3.73 20.49 3.35
CA GLU A 25 4.77 21.52 3.33
C GLU A 25 5.63 21.38 2.08
N ARG A 26 5.94 22.51 1.45
CA ARG A 26 6.93 22.58 0.38
C ARG A 26 8.31 22.69 0.98
N ILE A 27 9.21 21.79 0.62
CA ILE A 27 10.59 21.77 1.11
C ILE A 27 11.65 21.90 0.00
N GLY A 28 11.24 21.76 -1.27
CA GLY A 28 12.12 21.94 -2.43
C GLY A 28 11.57 22.90 -3.47
N ASP A 29 12.32 23.10 -4.56
CA ASP A 29 11.83 23.87 -5.69
C ASP A 29 10.85 23.05 -6.54
N ILE A 30 9.60 23.49 -6.62
CA ILE A 30 8.57 22.87 -7.45
C ILE A 30 8.60 23.41 -8.88
N HIS A 31 9.45 24.38 -9.20
CA HIS A 31 9.55 24.97 -10.53
C HIS A 31 9.89 23.90 -11.59
N ASP A 32 10.78 22.97 -11.26
CA ASP A 32 11.12 21.84 -12.12
C ASP A 32 9.91 20.93 -12.41
N LEU A 33 9.03 20.72 -11.41
CA LEU A 33 7.76 20.01 -11.62
C LEU A 33 6.85 20.79 -12.57
N LEU A 34 6.73 22.11 -12.36
CA LEU A 34 5.91 22.98 -13.21
C LEU A 34 6.41 22.94 -14.65
N GLU A 35 7.72 22.98 -14.89
CA GLU A 35 8.30 22.84 -16.22
C GLU A 35 7.93 21.48 -16.86
N VAL A 36 8.04 20.38 -16.12
CA VAL A 36 7.64 19.05 -16.62
C VAL A 36 6.15 19.00 -17.00
N ILE A 37 5.27 19.63 -16.23
CA ILE A 37 3.82 19.62 -16.48
C ILE A 37 3.45 20.58 -17.62
N PHE A 38 3.91 21.83 -17.54
CA PHE A 38 3.44 22.92 -18.39
C PHE A 38 4.23 23.06 -19.69
N LEU A 39 5.55 22.88 -19.65
CA LEU A 39 6.41 23.02 -20.84
C LEU A 39 6.48 21.71 -21.62
N LYS A 40 6.59 20.57 -20.93
CA LYS A 40 6.68 19.26 -21.58
C LYS A 40 5.32 18.60 -21.83
N LYS A 41 4.21 19.14 -21.27
CA LYS A 41 2.78 18.78 -21.51
C LYS A 41 2.42 17.29 -21.53
N GLN A 42 3.25 16.39 -21.02
CA GLN A 42 3.12 14.97 -21.33
C GLN A 42 3.08 14.05 -20.13
N ARG A 43 3.20 14.56 -18.89
CA ARG A 43 3.30 13.68 -17.73
C ARG A 43 2.44 14.08 -16.55
N VAL A 44 1.76 13.08 -16.00
CA VAL A 44 1.20 13.12 -14.65
C VAL A 44 2.32 12.84 -13.67
N ILE A 45 2.48 13.71 -12.68
CA ILE A 45 3.48 13.56 -11.63
C ILE A 45 2.79 13.01 -10.39
N LEU A 46 3.31 11.90 -9.86
CA LEU A 46 2.79 11.24 -8.67
C LEU A 46 3.83 11.26 -7.55
N HIS A 47 3.39 11.62 -6.35
CA HIS A 47 4.18 11.53 -5.12
C HIS A 47 4.14 10.11 -4.55
N LEU A 48 5.28 9.57 -4.10
CA LEU A 48 5.29 8.34 -3.30
C LEU A 48 5.09 8.68 -1.84
N GLY A 49 3.90 8.38 -1.34
CA GLY A 49 3.55 8.56 0.06
C GLY A 49 3.91 7.36 0.93
N ASN A 50 3.19 7.24 2.04
CA ASN A 50 3.31 6.11 2.95
C ASN A 50 3.21 4.76 2.22
N LEU A 51 3.93 3.75 2.72
CA LEU A 51 3.98 2.39 2.16
C LEU A 51 4.56 2.31 0.73
N ASN A 52 5.26 3.35 0.25
CA ASN A 52 5.77 3.47 -1.13
C ASN A 52 4.66 3.36 -2.18
N LEU A 53 3.49 3.90 -1.86
CA LEU A 53 2.36 3.96 -2.77
C LEU A 53 2.31 5.33 -3.43
N ALA A 54 1.95 5.35 -4.72
CA ALA A 54 1.63 6.58 -5.42
C ALA A 54 0.38 7.19 -4.76
N GLY A 55 0.58 8.29 -4.03
CA GLY A 55 -0.41 8.91 -3.17
C GLY A 55 -1.20 10.00 -3.88
N ASN A 56 -2.37 10.32 -3.31
CA ASN A 56 -3.27 11.37 -3.76
C ASN A 56 -3.18 12.65 -2.90
N VAL A 57 -2.19 12.73 -2.00
CA VAL A 57 -1.91 13.89 -1.13
C VAL A 57 -1.19 15.01 -1.86
N PHE A 58 -0.40 14.65 -2.87
CA PHE A 58 0.28 15.57 -3.77
C PHE A 58 0.39 14.90 -5.14
N PHE A 59 -0.10 15.56 -6.18
CA PHE A 59 0.05 15.10 -7.55
C PHE A 59 -0.12 16.26 -8.52
N ALA A 60 0.28 16.05 -9.76
CA ALA A 60 0.07 17.03 -10.80
C ALA A 60 -0.30 16.37 -12.12
N ALA A 61 -1.14 17.05 -12.90
CA ALA A 61 -1.53 16.54 -14.21
C ALA A 61 -1.80 17.67 -15.20
N PRO A 62 -1.60 17.42 -16.51
CA PRO A 62 -2.13 18.28 -17.55
C PRO A 62 -3.66 18.36 -17.49
N LYS A 63 -4.20 19.48 -17.98
CA LYS A 63 -5.64 19.65 -18.16
C LYS A 63 -6.21 18.50 -19.00
N ARG A 64 -7.32 17.92 -18.55
CA ARG A 64 -8.05 16.81 -19.18
C ARG A 64 -7.21 15.55 -19.42
N HIS A 65 -6.20 15.29 -18.58
CA HIS A 65 -5.41 14.08 -18.72
C HIS A 65 -6.27 12.81 -18.48
N PRO A 66 -6.26 11.80 -19.37
CA PRO A 66 -7.12 10.62 -19.27
C PRO A 66 -6.93 9.80 -17.98
N PHE A 67 -5.73 9.86 -17.39
CA PHE A 67 -5.48 9.26 -16.08
C PHE A 67 -6.47 9.71 -14.99
N LEU A 68 -6.78 11.01 -14.90
CA LEU A 68 -7.71 11.50 -13.87
C LEU A 68 -9.15 11.10 -14.18
N GLU A 69 -9.51 10.92 -15.45
CA GLU A 69 -10.81 10.32 -15.83
C GLU A 69 -10.87 8.87 -15.38
N HIS A 70 -9.82 8.09 -15.63
CA HIS A 70 -9.70 6.70 -15.18
C HIS A 70 -9.87 6.59 -13.65
N VAL A 71 -9.25 7.50 -12.89
CA VAL A 71 -9.43 7.59 -11.43
C VAL A 71 -10.88 7.97 -11.10
N MET A 72 -11.46 9.01 -11.70
CA MET A 72 -12.82 9.42 -11.34
C MET A 72 -13.88 8.36 -11.64
N PHE A 73 -13.81 7.69 -12.80
CA PHE A 73 -14.76 6.64 -13.16
C PHE A 73 -14.65 5.41 -12.26
N GLY A 74 -13.42 5.01 -11.91
CA GLY A 74 -13.19 3.85 -11.05
C GLY A 74 -13.66 4.01 -9.60
N LEU A 75 -13.94 5.24 -9.13
CA LEU A 75 -14.38 5.49 -7.75
C LEU A 75 -15.75 4.86 -7.44
N SER A 76 -16.59 4.75 -8.47
CA SER A 76 -17.89 4.07 -8.34
C SER A 76 -17.71 2.57 -8.08
N GLU A 77 -16.74 1.95 -8.75
CA GLU A 77 -16.43 0.52 -8.67
C GLU A 77 -15.63 0.16 -7.42
N SER A 78 -14.86 1.10 -6.88
CA SER A 78 -14.05 0.92 -5.68
C SER A 78 -14.86 1.00 -4.38
N ASN A 79 -16.12 1.44 -4.44
CA ASN A 79 -17.00 1.60 -3.28
C ASN A 79 -17.40 0.23 -2.68
N ARG A 80 -16.47 -0.35 -1.93
CA ARG A 80 -16.62 -1.62 -1.21
C ARG A 80 -16.57 -1.38 0.28
N TRP A 81 -17.27 -2.22 1.03
CA TRP A 81 -17.21 -2.22 2.48
C TRP A 81 -16.18 -3.22 2.97
N TYR A 82 -15.24 -2.73 3.78
CA TYR A 82 -14.22 -3.50 4.48
C TYR A 82 -14.53 -3.49 5.97
N ILE A 83 -14.19 -4.58 6.67
CA ILE A 83 -14.43 -4.69 8.12
C ILE A 83 -13.54 -3.69 8.89
N ILE A 84 -12.34 -3.42 8.38
CA ILE A 84 -11.37 -2.52 9.00
C ILE A 84 -11.58 -1.09 8.46
N PRO A 85 -11.92 -0.10 9.30
CA PRO A 85 -12.18 1.28 8.88
C PRO A 85 -11.06 1.90 8.03
N TYR A 86 -9.80 1.71 8.44
CA TYR A 86 -8.65 2.20 7.68
C TYR A 86 -8.59 1.64 6.25
N LEU A 87 -8.96 0.36 6.07
CA LEU A 87 -9.00 -0.26 4.75
C LEU A 87 -10.13 0.32 3.89
N ASN A 88 -11.28 0.69 4.47
CA ASN A 88 -12.32 1.39 3.72
C ASN A 88 -11.77 2.67 3.11
N VAL A 89 -11.11 3.51 3.91
CA VAL A 89 -10.56 4.78 3.40
C VAL A 89 -9.51 4.51 2.32
N MET A 90 -8.53 3.66 2.62
CA MET A 90 -7.39 3.44 1.71
C MET A 90 -7.77 2.81 0.37
N PHE A 91 -8.69 1.83 0.37
CA PHE A 91 -9.04 1.05 -0.83
C PHE A 91 -10.23 1.61 -1.63
N THR A 92 -11.03 2.51 -1.05
CA THR A 92 -12.16 3.11 -1.77
C THR A 92 -11.75 4.43 -2.44
N THR A 93 -11.20 5.38 -1.67
CA THR A 93 -10.88 6.73 -2.17
C THR A 93 -9.44 7.19 -1.89
N GLY A 94 -8.73 6.49 -1.00
CA GLY A 94 -7.40 6.89 -0.53
C GLY A 94 -6.24 6.46 -1.44
N ALA A 95 -5.02 6.55 -0.89
CA ALA A 95 -3.79 6.32 -1.65
C ALA A 95 -3.65 4.90 -2.25
N THR A 96 -4.22 3.86 -1.63
CA THR A 96 -4.17 2.51 -2.21
C THR A 96 -5.04 2.38 -3.43
N TYR A 97 -6.25 2.95 -3.41
CA TYR A 97 -7.12 3.06 -4.56
C TYR A 97 -6.42 3.80 -5.72
N PHE A 98 -5.90 5.00 -5.43
CA PHE A 98 -5.23 5.84 -6.41
C PHE A 98 -3.97 5.16 -6.99
N HIS A 99 -3.18 4.50 -6.14
CA HIS A 99 -2.06 3.68 -6.59
C HIS A 99 -2.50 2.50 -7.47
N GLY A 100 -3.64 1.87 -7.16
CA GLY A 100 -4.24 0.83 -7.99
C GLY A 100 -4.60 1.35 -9.40
N CYS A 101 -5.22 2.53 -9.48
CA CYS A 101 -5.50 3.21 -10.74
C CYS A 101 -4.22 3.51 -11.51
N TYR A 102 -3.19 4.05 -10.81
CA TYR A 102 -1.86 4.19 -11.40
C TYR A 102 -1.39 2.87 -11.96
N ARG A 103 -1.36 1.78 -11.16
CA ARG A 103 -0.87 0.46 -11.56
C ARG A 103 -1.56 -0.08 -12.81
N ASN A 104 -2.86 0.12 -12.94
CA ASN A 104 -3.68 -0.38 -14.05
C ASN A 104 -3.75 0.57 -15.25
N TYR A 105 -3.25 1.79 -15.14
CA TYR A 105 -3.27 2.74 -16.24
C TYR A 105 -2.39 2.29 -17.41
N ARG A 106 -2.95 2.30 -18.62
CA ARG A 106 -2.34 1.74 -19.83
C ARG A 106 -1.06 2.47 -20.25
N TYR A 107 -1.02 3.80 -20.13
CA TYR A 107 0.04 4.63 -20.70
C TYR A 107 1.05 5.06 -19.65
N LYS A 108 1.86 4.11 -19.16
CA LYS A 108 2.86 4.37 -18.12
C LYS A 108 3.94 5.38 -18.50
N GLY A 109 4.24 5.52 -19.79
CA GLY A 109 5.20 6.51 -20.29
C GLY A 109 4.76 7.97 -20.07
N GLU A 110 3.47 8.18 -19.81
CA GLU A 110 2.87 9.48 -19.43
C GLU A 110 2.90 9.71 -17.92
N MET A 111 3.51 8.83 -17.14
CA MET A 111 3.54 8.92 -15.68
C MET A 111 4.98 9.15 -15.21
N LEU A 112 5.18 10.16 -14.37
CA LEU A 112 6.42 10.38 -13.64
C LEU A 112 6.15 10.14 -12.16
N VAL A 113 6.73 9.09 -11.60
CA VAL A 113 6.66 8.82 -10.16
C VAL A 113 7.93 9.35 -9.52
N LEU A 114 7.77 10.29 -8.59
CA LEU A 114 8.90 10.86 -7.87
C LEU A 114 9.33 9.88 -6.78
N ALA A 115 10.50 9.27 -6.98
CA ALA A 115 11.07 8.25 -6.09
C ALA A 115 11.46 8.84 -4.73
N ASP A 116 12.07 10.02 -4.73
CA ASP A 116 12.44 10.77 -3.53
C ASP A 116 11.59 12.04 -3.41
N SER A 117 10.30 11.84 -3.21
CA SER A 117 9.37 12.97 -3.13
C SER A 117 9.53 13.83 -1.88
N ASN A 118 10.31 13.37 -0.90
CA ASN A 118 10.76 14.16 0.25
C ASN A 118 11.81 15.21 -0.14
N GLU A 119 12.22 15.31 -1.41
CA GLU A 119 13.03 16.44 -1.85
C GLU A 119 12.18 17.68 -2.16
N TYR A 120 10.92 17.47 -2.59
CA TYR A 120 10.05 18.55 -3.05
C TYR A 120 9.00 18.90 -2.01
N VAL A 121 8.48 17.88 -1.33
CA VAL A 121 7.25 17.96 -0.57
C VAL A 121 7.33 17.10 0.68
N LEU A 122 7.13 17.71 1.84
CA LEU A 122 6.99 17.03 3.10
C LEU A 122 5.50 16.93 3.45
N HIS A 123 4.98 15.71 3.48
CA HIS A 123 3.66 15.48 4.04
C HIS A 123 3.79 15.39 5.56
N HIS A 124 3.41 16.45 6.28
CA HIS A 124 3.26 16.37 7.72
C HIS A 124 2.23 15.28 8.00
N ARG A 125 2.54 14.31 8.86
CA ARG A 125 1.60 13.24 9.21
C ARG A 125 0.41 13.82 10.00
N ALA A 126 -0.50 14.53 9.33
CA ALA A 126 -1.83 14.74 9.85
C ALA A 126 -2.54 13.39 9.76
N SER A 127 -2.38 12.63 10.83
CA SER A 127 -2.93 11.28 10.98
C SER A 127 -4.42 11.35 11.33
N SER A 128 -5.14 12.34 10.79
CA SER A 128 -6.56 12.58 11.08
C SER A 128 -7.44 11.39 10.68
N TRP A 129 -6.93 10.55 9.77
CA TRP A 129 -7.54 9.29 9.32
C TRP A 129 -6.97 8.03 9.97
N LEU A 130 -5.90 8.15 10.75
CA LEU A 130 -5.25 7.02 11.41
C LEU A 130 -5.94 6.78 12.76
N ARG A 131 -6.99 5.96 12.76
CA ARG A 131 -7.48 5.35 14.00
C ARG A 131 -6.49 4.27 14.47
N TRP A 132 -6.77 3.65 15.62
CA TRP A 132 -5.92 2.60 16.21
C TRP A 132 -5.54 1.49 15.21
N ASP A 133 -6.43 1.17 14.26
CA ASP A 133 -6.24 0.15 13.23
C ASP A 133 -5.19 0.57 12.18
N GLY A 134 -5.18 1.84 11.79
CA GLY A 134 -4.16 2.41 10.92
C GLY A 134 -2.77 2.41 11.56
N GLU A 135 -2.69 2.71 12.86
CA GLU A 135 -1.42 2.68 13.61
C GLU A 135 -0.80 1.28 13.63
N VAL A 136 -1.64 0.24 13.83
CA VAL A 136 -1.21 -1.16 13.78
C VAL A 136 -0.66 -1.52 12.40
N ILE A 137 -1.33 -1.12 11.32
CA ILE A 137 -0.86 -1.40 9.95
C ILE A 137 0.49 -0.73 9.67
N VAL A 138 0.64 0.54 10.04
CA VAL A 138 1.91 1.27 9.89
C VAL A 138 3.01 0.66 10.77
N TRP A 139 2.67 0.19 11.98
CA TRP A 139 3.59 -0.50 12.88
C TRP A 139 4.15 -1.77 12.24
N PHE A 140 3.29 -2.56 11.59
CA PHE A 140 3.67 -3.77 10.87
C PHE A 140 4.58 -3.45 9.68
N ASP A 141 4.26 -2.41 8.91
CA ASP A 141 5.08 -2.00 7.77
C ASP A 141 6.50 -1.57 8.19
N LYS A 142 6.59 -0.71 9.21
CA LYS A 142 7.89 -0.26 9.76
C LYS A 142 8.74 -1.42 10.30
N ARG A 143 8.10 -2.48 10.80
CA ARG A 143 8.77 -3.66 11.36
C ARG A 143 8.68 -4.89 10.46
N ARG A 144 8.39 -4.71 9.17
CA ARG A 144 8.14 -5.82 8.21
C ARG A 144 9.24 -6.87 8.19
N PHE A 145 10.49 -6.46 8.40
CA PHE A 145 11.63 -7.37 8.45
C PHE A 145 11.62 -8.24 9.71
N ILE A 146 11.43 -7.63 10.88
CA ILE A 146 11.33 -8.32 12.17
C ILE A 146 10.15 -9.29 12.16
N VAL A 147 8.98 -8.83 11.69
CA VAL A 147 7.77 -9.65 11.63
C VAL A 147 7.99 -10.88 10.73
N LYS A 148 8.64 -10.73 9.57
CA LYS A 148 8.98 -11.85 8.69
C LYS A 148 9.90 -12.87 9.38
N ILE A 149 10.94 -12.40 10.08
CA ILE A 149 11.85 -13.28 10.81
C ILE A 149 11.09 -14.02 11.93
N SER A 150 10.29 -13.31 12.72
CA SER A 150 9.49 -13.91 13.79
C SER A 150 8.55 -15.00 13.25
N LEU A 151 7.93 -14.78 12.09
CA LEU A 151 7.06 -15.76 11.45
C LEU A 151 7.83 -17.01 10.99
N ILE A 152 9.01 -16.84 10.39
CA ILE A 152 9.88 -17.95 9.98
C ILE A 152 10.32 -18.76 11.21
N LEU A 153 10.74 -18.09 12.29
CA LEU A 153 11.12 -18.75 13.54
C LEU A 153 9.95 -19.51 14.16
N LEU A 154 8.74 -18.95 14.13
CA LEU A 154 7.53 -19.63 14.61
C LEU A 154 7.28 -20.93 13.83
N VAL A 155 7.38 -20.88 12.49
CA VAL A 155 7.20 -22.06 11.62
C VAL A 155 8.29 -23.11 11.87
N LEU A 156 9.55 -22.69 12.06
CA LEU A 156 10.64 -23.61 12.39
C LEU A 156 10.43 -24.27 13.76
N CYS A 157 10.10 -23.49 14.79
CA CYS A 157 9.85 -24.01 16.13
C CYS A 157 8.67 -24.98 16.17
N THR A 158 7.59 -24.68 15.45
CA THR A 158 6.44 -25.59 15.33
C THR A 158 6.80 -26.85 14.55
N GLY A 159 7.53 -26.74 13.44
CA GLY A 159 8.04 -27.87 12.68
C GLY A 159 8.96 -28.78 13.50
N ILE A 160 9.87 -28.21 14.31
CA ILE A 160 10.74 -28.95 15.22
C ILE A 160 9.91 -29.71 16.26
N LYS A 161 8.91 -29.07 16.89
CA LYS A 161 8.02 -29.73 17.84
C LYS A 161 7.28 -30.91 17.21
N ILE A 162 6.73 -30.72 16.01
CA ILE A 162 6.03 -31.78 15.25
C ILE A 162 7.00 -32.92 14.95
N TYR A 163 8.21 -32.63 14.48
CA TYR A 163 9.23 -33.65 14.21
C TYR A 163 9.55 -34.50 15.44
N PHE A 164 9.73 -33.89 16.62
CA PHE A 164 10.00 -34.63 17.86
C PHE A 164 8.82 -35.50 18.29
N VAL A 165 7.58 -35.03 18.13
CA VAL A 165 6.37 -35.83 18.41
C VAL A 165 6.30 -37.03 17.47
N LEU A 166 6.46 -36.82 16.16
CA LEU A 166 6.44 -37.90 15.17
C LEU A 166 7.56 -38.92 15.40
N LYS A 167 8.77 -38.43 15.73
CA LYS A 167 9.90 -39.29 16.08
C LYS A 167 9.59 -40.15 17.32
N LYS A 168 8.99 -39.55 18.36
CA LYS A 168 8.60 -40.27 19.58
C LYS A 168 7.56 -41.36 19.28
N MET A 169 6.52 -41.03 18.51
CA MET A 169 5.49 -42.01 18.11
C MET A 169 6.07 -43.17 17.31
N ARG A 170 7.02 -42.90 16.39
CA ARG A 170 7.69 -43.94 15.59
C ARG A 170 8.58 -44.87 16.43
N ILE A 171 9.20 -44.35 17.49
CA ILE A 171 9.99 -45.17 18.41
C ILE A 171 9.07 -46.07 19.23
N GLN A 172 7.98 -45.52 19.79
CA GLN A 172 7.00 -46.29 20.56
C GLN A 172 6.35 -47.41 19.73
N SER A 173 5.95 -47.14 18.49
CA SER A 173 5.35 -48.17 17.63
C SER A 173 6.34 -49.30 17.29
N LYS A 174 7.64 -48.98 17.20
CA LYS A 174 8.69 -49.98 16.99
C LYS A 174 8.91 -50.83 18.24
N GLU A 175 8.94 -50.23 19.42
CA GLU A 175 9.05 -50.94 20.71
C GLU A 175 7.84 -51.86 20.94
N GLU A 176 6.61 -51.39 20.66
CA GLU A 176 5.39 -52.21 20.75
C GLU A 176 5.44 -53.41 19.80
N SER A 177 5.87 -53.19 18.54
CA SER A 177 6.01 -54.26 17.54
C SER A 177 7.04 -55.32 17.96
N GLU A 178 8.19 -54.90 18.51
CA GLU A 178 9.24 -55.81 19.00
C GLU A 178 8.78 -56.59 20.25
N THR A 179 7.94 -55.99 21.10
CA THR A 179 7.40 -56.64 22.30
C THR A 179 6.38 -57.71 21.94
N ILE A 180 5.46 -57.42 21.00
CA ILE A 180 4.49 -58.39 20.49
C ILE A 180 5.20 -59.59 19.85
N PHE A 181 6.24 -59.35 19.04
CA PHE A 181 7.00 -60.43 18.40
C PHE A 181 7.72 -61.35 19.41
N LYS A 182 8.21 -60.80 20.53
CA LYS A 182 8.84 -61.60 21.60
C LYS A 182 7.84 -62.43 22.41
N GLN A 183 6.58 -62.01 22.53
CA GLN A 183 5.55 -62.76 23.26
C GLN A 183 4.96 -63.94 22.46
N GLN A 184 5.13 -63.94 21.13
CA GLN A 184 4.65 -65.01 20.24
C GLN A 184 5.66 -66.15 20.03
N LYS A 185 6.81 -66.11 20.70
CA LYS A 185 7.92 -67.07 20.55
C LYS A 185 8.18 -67.78 21.87
#